data_AF-A0A7V9CEY2-F1
#
_entry.id   AF-A0A7V9CEY2-F1
#
_cell.length_a   1.000
_cell.length_b   1.000
_cell.length_c   1.000
_cell.angle_alpha   90.00
_cell.angle_beta   90.00
_cell.angle_gamma   90.00
#
_symmetry.space_group_name_H-M   'P 1'
#
loop_
_entity.id
_entity.type
_entity.pdbx_description
1 polymer ?
#
loop_
_entity_poly.entity_id
_entity_poly.type
_entity_poly.pdbx_seq_one_letter_code
_entity_poly.pdbx_strand_id
1 'polypeptide(L)'
;TTVQLVWREGVDRFHARDPFPPGGVVEDPATGAAVAAFGGYLRALELVAPPVELTVLQGVDMDRPSRLLVGLDEGAGGVRVTGGAVAIAP
;
A
#
# COMPACT_ATOMS: atom_id res chain seq x y z
N THR A 1 5.02 -2.55 16.72
CA THR A 1 3.74 -2.00 16.21
C THR A 1 4.05 -1.18 14.99
N THR A 2 3.26 -1.37 13.96
CA THR A 2 3.40 -0.71 12.65
C THR A 2 2.25 0.27 12.48
N VAL A 3 2.51 1.45 11.92
CA VAL A 3 1.49 2.47 11.66
C VAL A 3 1.49 2.82 10.18
N GLN A 4 0.44 2.40 9.47
CA GLN A 4 0.23 2.76 8.06
C GLN A 4 -0.29 4.21 7.99
N LEU A 5 0.58 5.14 7.60
CA LEU A 5 0.19 6.52 7.29
C LEU A 5 -0.15 6.59 5.80
N VAL A 6 -1.28 7.22 5.45
CA VAL A 6 -1.73 7.31 4.05
C VAL A 6 -2.15 8.74 3.72
N TRP A 7 -1.74 9.21 2.55
CA TRP A 7 -2.23 10.44 1.92
C TRP A 7 -2.85 10.13 0.56
N ARG A 8 -4.03 10.69 0.29
CA ARG A 8 -4.74 10.51 -0.98
C ARG A 8 -4.33 11.60 -1.96
N GLU A 9 -3.62 11.22 -3.01
CA GLU A 9 -3.25 12.15 -4.11
C GLU A 9 -4.44 12.36 -5.05
N GLY A 10 -5.19 11.30 -5.34
CA GLY A 10 -6.29 11.33 -6.31
C GLY A 10 -7.32 10.24 -6.09
N VAL A 11 -8.12 9.96 -7.12
CA VAL A 11 -9.22 8.98 -7.02
C VAL A 11 -8.70 7.57 -6.70
N ASP A 12 -7.63 7.16 -7.38
CA ASP A 12 -7.07 5.81 -7.37
C ASP A 12 -5.60 5.76 -6.92
N ARG A 13 -5.05 6.88 -6.45
CA ARG A 13 -3.62 7.01 -6.12
C ARG A 13 -3.39 7.53 -4.71
N PHE A 14 -2.55 6.81 -3.98
CA PHE A 14 -2.22 7.06 -2.57
C PHE A 14 -0.72 7.01 -2.35
N HIS A 15 -0.26 7.80 -1.39
CA HIS A 15 1.09 7.73 -0.82
C HIS A 15 1.00 7.11 0.56
N ALA A 16 1.96 6.26 0.89
CA ALA A 16 2.01 5.58 2.17
C ALA A 16 3.40 5.69 2.79
N ARG A 17 3.41 5.73 4.12
CA ARG A 17 4.59 5.60 4.97
C ARG A 17 4.30 4.57 6.05
N ASP A 18 5.29 3.74 6.37
CA ASP A 18 5.10 2.64 7.32
C ASP A 18 6.20 2.62 8.40
N PRO A 19 6.20 3.61 9.32
CA PRO A 19 7.13 3.63 10.42
C PRO A 19 6.94 2.48 11.41
N PHE A 20 8.05 2.06 12.04
CA PHE A 20 8.09 1.06 13.10
C PHE A 20 8.62 1.70 14.41
N PRO A 21 7.79 2.50 15.12
CA PRO A 21 8.22 3.27 16.29
C PRO A 21 8.99 2.48 17.38
N PRO A 22 8.66 1.21 17.67
CA PRO A 22 9.45 0.42 18.60
C PRO A 22 10.52 -0.40 17.86
N GLY A 23 11.81 -0.11 18.08
CA GLY A 23 12.90 -1.06 17.80
C GLY A 23 14.01 -0.64 16.83
N GLY A 24 14.02 0.61 16.34
CA GLY A 24 15.16 1.14 15.55
C GLY A 24 15.11 0.87 14.05
N VAL A 25 14.08 0.17 13.54
CA VAL A 25 13.68 0.27 12.14
C VAL A 25 12.92 1.59 11.99
N VAL A 26 13.42 2.51 11.18
CA VAL A 26 12.77 3.81 11.02
C VAL A 26 11.45 3.62 10.25
N GLU A 27 11.51 2.96 9.09
CA GLU A 27 10.39 2.78 8.15
C GLU A 27 10.72 1.73 7.08
N ASP A 28 9.73 0.99 6.59
CA ASP A 28 9.86 0.00 5.50
C ASP A 28 9.46 0.60 4.13
N PRO A 29 10.25 0.43 3.04
CA PRO A 29 9.95 1.05 1.75
C PRO A 29 8.78 0.40 0.98
N ALA A 30 8.36 -0.82 1.32
CA ALA A 30 7.29 -1.53 0.61
C ALA A 30 6.57 -2.56 1.49
N THR A 31 5.51 -2.14 2.18
CA THR A 31 4.81 -3.01 3.15
C THR A 31 3.54 -3.61 2.55
N GLY A 32 3.70 -4.69 1.79
CA GLY A 32 2.59 -5.33 1.05
C GLY A 32 1.41 -5.76 1.93
N ALA A 33 1.66 -6.29 3.13
CA ALA A 33 0.60 -6.72 4.04
C ALA A 33 -0.26 -5.55 4.55
N ALA A 34 0.37 -4.40 4.81
CA ALA A 34 -0.31 -3.22 5.30
C ALA A 34 -1.10 -2.52 4.17
N VAL A 35 -0.58 -2.55 2.94
CA VAL A 35 -1.33 -2.16 1.73
C VAL A 35 -2.54 -3.08 1.46
N ALA A 36 -2.43 -4.39 1.70
CA ALA A 36 -3.56 -5.31 1.59
C ALA A 36 -4.67 -4.96 2.62
N ALA A 37 -4.28 -4.71 3.87
CA ALA A 37 -5.21 -4.27 4.92
C ALA A 37 -5.87 -2.93 4.56
N PHE A 38 -5.11 -2.00 3.99
CA PHE A 38 -5.63 -0.72 3.51
C PHE A 38 -6.66 -0.88 2.38
N GLY A 39 -6.43 -1.79 1.43
CA GLY A 39 -7.44 -2.11 0.41
C GLY A 39 -8.75 -2.63 1.01
N GLY A 40 -8.65 -3.50 2.03
CA GLY A 40 -9.81 -3.98 2.78
C GLY A 40 -10.54 -2.86 3.52
N TYR A 41 -9.79 -1.95 4.15
CA TYR A 41 -10.32 -0.77 4.82
C TYR A 41 -11.10 0.15 3.86
N LEU A 42 -10.55 0.46 2.69
CA LEU A 42 -11.22 1.29 1.70
C LEU A 42 -12.53 0.68 1.20
N ARG A 43 -12.55 -0.64 0.95
CA ARG A 43 -13.78 -1.37 0.59
C ARG A 43 -14.81 -1.33 1.72
N ALA A 44 -14.39 -1.66 2.94
CA ALA A 44 -15.29 -1.76 4.09
C ALA A 44 -15.99 -0.43 4.44
N LEU A 45 -15.35 0.70 4.11
CA LEU A 45 -15.90 2.03 4.32
C LEU A 45 -16.51 2.66 3.06
N GLU A 46 -16.62 1.89 1.96
CA GLU A 46 -17.17 2.36 0.68
C GLU A 46 -16.48 3.63 0.15
N LEU A 47 -15.18 3.79 0.44
CA LEU A 47 -14.38 4.95 0.03
C LEU A 47 -13.88 4.87 -1.42
N VAL A 48 -14.06 3.71 -2.03
CA VAL A 48 -13.81 3.38 -3.43
C VAL A 48 -14.90 2.43 -3.91
N ALA A 49 -15.20 2.44 -5.22
CA ALA A 49 -16.21 1.56 -5.83
C ALA A 49 -15.52 0.45 -6.63
N PRO A 50 -15.57 -0.82 -6.18
CA PRO A 50 -15.15 -1.95 -6.99
C PRO A 50 -16.04 -2.12 -8.25
N PRO A 51 -15.49 -2.64 -9.38
CA PRO A 51 -14.13 -3.10 -9.53
C PRO A 51 -13.15 -1.93 -9.69
N VAL A 52 -12.03 -1.97 -8.96
CA VAL A 52 -11.04 -0.89 -9.00
C VAL A 52 -9.62 -1.42 -8.79
N GLU A 53 -8.67 -0.80 -9.49
CA GLU A 53 -7.24 -0.93 -9.24
C GLU A 53 -6.73 0.38 -8.64
N LEU A 54 -6.05 0.29 -7.50
CA LEU A 54 -5.46 1.43 -6.81
C LEU A 54 -3.94 1.34 -6.87
N THR A 55 -3.27 2.47 -7.00
CA THR A 55 -1.82 2.58 -6.87
C THR A 55 -1.46 3.16 -5.49
N VAL A 56 -0.61 2.44 -4.75
CA VAL A 56 0.00 2.92 -3.51
C VAL A 56 1.50 3.10 -3.73
N LEU A 57 1.99 4.32 -3.51
CA LEU A 57 3.41 4.67 -3.55
C LEU A 57 3.96 4.70 -2.13
N GLN A 58 5.05 3.97 -1.89
CA GLN A 58 5.69 3.91 -0.58
C GLN A 58 7.21 4.06 -0.73
N GLY A 59 7.88 4.51 0.33
CA GLY A 59 9.35 4.61 0.37
C GLY A 59 9.95 5.76 -0.44
N VAL A 60 9.12 6.65 -1.00
CA VAL A 60 9.58 7.83 -1.76
C VAL A 60 10.46 8.74 -0.89
N ASP A 61 10.05 9.02 0.35
CA ASP A 61 10.79 9.86 1.29
C ASP A 61 12.11 9.23 1.78
N MET A 62 12.29 7.93 1.54
CA MET A 62 13.52 7.19 1.87
C MET A 62 14.44 6.99 0.66
N ASP A 63 14.12 7.60 -0.48
CA ASP A 63 14.81 7.36 -1.76
C ASP A 63 14.78 5.87 -2.20
N ARG A 64 13.73 5.15 -1.78
CA ARG A 64 13.46 3.74 -2.12
C ARG A 64 12.04 3.57 -2.66
N PRO A 65 11.71 4.24 -3.78
CA PRO A 65 10.34 4.29 -4.27
C PRO A 65 9.85 2.91 -4.69
N SER A 66 8.72 2.51 -4.13
CA SER A 66 8.03 1.26 -4.43
C SER A 66 6.61 1.54 -4.87
N ARG A 67 6.18 0.88 -5.95
CA ARG A 67 4.82 0.94 -6.47
C ARG A 67 4.10 -0.37 -6.20
N LEU A 68 3.07 -0.31 -5.37
CA LEU A 68 2.20 -1.43 -5.03
C LEU A 68 0.83 -1.21 -5.70
N LEU A 69 0.30 -2.24 -6.35
CA LEU A 69 -1.01 -2.22 -6.99
C LEU A 69 -2.00 -3.01 -6.14
N VAL A 70 -3.17 -2.44 -5.89
CA VAL A 70 -4.24 -3.05 -5.10
C VAL A 70 -5.46 -3.27 -5.98
N GLY A 71 -5.77 -4.53 -6.27
CA GLY A 71 -6.98 -4.92 -7.00
C GLY A 71 -8.11 -5.27 -6.04
N LEU A 72 -9.27 -4.64 -6.25
CA LEU A 72 -10.52 -4.95 -5.57
C LEU A 72 -11.57 -5.34 -6.61
N ASP A 73 -11.93 -6.61 -6.66
CA ASP A 73 -12.99 -7.13 -7.52
C ASP A 73 -14.39 -6.79 -6.97
N GLU A 74 -15.44 -6.99 -7.80
CA GLU A 74 -16.84 -6.84 -7.37
C GLU A 74 -17.22 -7.82 -6.24
N GLY A 75 -18.12 -7.38 -5.36
CA GLY A 75 -18.62 -8.17 -4.23
C GLY A 75 -17.61 -8.33 -3.07
N ALA A 76 -17.89 -9.30 -2.19
CA ALA A 76 -17.10 -9.56 -0.98
C ALA A 76 -15.85 -10.43 -1.24
N GLY A 77 -15.10 -10.12 -2.31
CA GLY A 77 -13.86 -10.82 -2.66
C GLY A 77 -12.68 -10.46 -1.74
N GLY A 78 -11.52 -11.08 -1.99
CA GLY A 78 -10.27 -10.73 -1.33
C GLY A 78 -9.69 -9.38 -1.77
N VAL A 79 -8.51 -9.04 -1.25
CA VAL A 79 -7.67 -7.92 -1.71
C VAL A 79 -6.46 -8.51 -2.41
N ARG A 80 -6.22 -8.13 -3.67
CA ARG A 80 -5.04 -8.56 -4.43
C ARG A 80 -3.97 -7.49 -4.36
N VAL A 81 -2.75 -7.85 -3.99
CA VAL A 81 -1.59 -6.95 -4.03
C VAL A 81 -0.56 -7.47 -5.01
N THR A 82 -0.11 -6.62 -5.92
CA THR A 82 0.98 -6.93 -6.88
C THR A 82 1.99 -5.78 -6.94
N GLY A 83 3.15 -6.04 -7.54
CA GLY A 83 4.22 -5.05 -7.69
C GLY A 83 5.33 -5.58 -8.59
N GLY A 84 6.16 -4.67 -9.08
CA GLY A 84 7.38 -5.04 -9.82
C GLY A 84 8.49 -5.49 -8.88
N ALA A 85 9.36 -6.37 -9.36
CA ALA A 85 10.57 -6.78 -8.66
C ALA A 85 11.74 -6.88 -9.64
N VAL A 86 12.95 -6.68 -9.13
CA VAL A 86 14.20 -6.80 -9.88
C VAL A 86 15.24 -7.52 -9.02
N ALA A 87 16.11 -8.29 -9.65
CA ALA A 87 17.23 -8.92 -8.94
C ALA A 87 18.20 -7.83 -8.45
N ILE A 88 18.58 -7.90 -7.17
CA ILE A 88 19.61 -7.04 -6.59
C ILE A 88 20.94 -7.79 -6.68
N ALA A 89 21.93 -7.17 -7.32
CA ALA A 89 23.28 -7.72 -7.35
C ALA A 89 23.84 -7.82 -5.91
N PRO A 90 24.58 -8.89 -5.58
CA PRO A 90 25.15 -9.08 -4.26
C PRO A 90 26.16 -7.99 -3.86
#